data_AF-A0A146KBQ9-F1
#
_entry.id   AF-A0A146KBQ9-F1
#
_cell.length_a   1.000
_cell.length_b   1.000
_cell.length_c   1.000
_cell.angle_alpha   90.00
_cell.angle_beta   90.00
_cell.angle_gamma   90.00
#
_symmetry.space_group_name_H-M   'P 1'
#
loop_
_entity.id
_entity.type
_entity.pdbx_description
1 polymer ?
#
loop_
_entity_poly.entity_id
_entity_poly.type
_entity_poly.pdbx_seq_one_letter_code
_entity_poly.pdbx_strand_id
1 'polypeptide(L)'
;LQKALQKKNYKHVTQLILLQNDFDSIQVSKAFQNLFQKTLISELSCLPGDTWANLVKQWFKQENVANIDVEKGIQMLQEAFQQNQINYDVIIRIITNCSHQSFNQMIQSDELDEIMKKLEQLNAKNKKALKLAIDCLKCQESGVVNVIRDAIIGIGTDNDMLINTSVLFYKEREQIKALYPKLESDIKGDTTGKYRETLVYLWGFNKK
;
A
#
# COMPACT_ATOMS: atom_id res chain seq x y z
N LEU A 1 -12.57 -6.14 -2.08
CA LEU A 1 -12.72 -5.88 -0.63
C LEU A 1 -13.65 -6.86 0.07
N GLN A 2 -14.95 -6.93 -0.24
CA GLN A 2 -15.90 -7.83 0.46
C GLN A 2 -15.43 -9.29 0.56
N LYS A 3 -15.02 -9.90 -0.57
CA LYS A 3 -14.44 -11.25 -0.62
C LYS A 3 -13.25 -11.40 0.33
N ALA A 4 -12.36 -10.41 0.39
CA ALA A 4 -11.17 -10.45 1.24
C ALA A 4 -11.53 -10.34 2.73
N LEU A 5 -12.47 -9.47 3.09
CA LEU A 5 -12.97 -9.32 4.46
C LEU A 5 -13.64 -10.63 4.95
N GLN A 6 -14.55 -11.20 4.16
CA GLN A 6 -15.25 -12.45 4.50
C GLN A 6 -14.30 -13.63 4.70
N LYS A 7 -13.28 -13.74 3.83
CA LYS A 7 -12.25 -14.79 3.93
C LYS A 7 -11.17 -14.49 4.97
N LYS A 8 -11.25 -13.35 5.67
CA LYS A 8 -10.18 -12.86 6.55
C LYS A 8 -8.81 -12.81 5.87
N ASN A 9 -8.79 -12.55 4.56
CA ASN A 9 -7.56 -12.34 3.80
C ASN A 9 -7.06 -10.92 4.05
N TYR A 10 -6.43 -10.73 5.21
CA TYR A 10 -5.96 -9.42 5.67
C TYR A 10 -4.88 -8.82 4.78
N LYS A 11 -4.06 -9.65 4.12
CA LYS A 11 -3.09 -9.18 3.11
C LYS A 11 -3.80 -8.36 2.03
N HIS A 12 -4.84 -8.94 1.44
CA HIS A 12 -5.61 -8.28 0.38
C HIS A 12 -6.42 -7.09 0.88
N VAL A 13 -6.95 -7.15 2.11
CA VAL A 13 -7.61 -5.99 2.73
C VAL A 13 -6.62 -4.83 2.88
N THR A 14 -5.44 -5.07 3.45
CA THR A 14 -4.39 -4.06 3.59
C THR A 14 -3.99 -3.46 2.26
N GLN A 15 -3.70 -4.29 1.25
CA GLN A 15 -3.28 -3.82 -0.07
C GLN A 15 -4.35 -2.97 -0.75
N LEU A 16 -5.60 -3.46 -0.79
CA LEU A 16 -6.69 -2.75 -1.47
C LEU A 16 -7.14 -1.47 -0.75
N ILE A 17 -6.95 -1.34 0.57
CA ILE A 17 -7.24 -0.11 1.30
C ILE A 17 -6.10 0.90 1.15
N LEU A 18 -4.84 0.48 1.33
CA LEU A 18 -3.70 1.41 1.28
C LEU A 18 -3.43 1.96 -0.12
N LEU A 19 -3.84 1.25 -1.18
CA LEU A 19 -3.71 1.72 -2.57
C LEU A 19 -4.76 2.76 -2.98
N GLN A 20 -5.81 2.98 -2.18
CA GLN A 20 -6.83 3.99 -2.48
C GLN A 20 -6.29 5.38 -2.19
N ASN A 21 -6.53 6.31 -3.13
CA ASN A 21 -6.45 7.73 -2.85
C ASN A 21 -7.77 8.23 -2.22
N ASP A 22 -7.79 9.51 -1.81
CA ASP A 22 -8.96 10.08 -1.10
C ASP A 22 -10.24 10.04 -1.95
N PHE A 23 -10.12 10.26 -3.26
CA PHE A 23 -11.24 10.18 -4.19
C PHE A 23 -11.79 8.75 -4.26
N ASP A 24 -10.92 7.77 -4.45
CA ASP A 24 -11.28 6.35 -4.54
C ASP A 24 -11.93 5.88 -3.24
N SER A 25 -11.38 6.26 -2.09
CA SER A 25 -11.93 5.89 -0.77
C SER A 25 -13.40 6.29 -0.62
N ILE A 26 -13.75 7.50 -1.04
CA ILE A 26 -15.14 8.00 -1.01
C ILE A 26 -16.04 7.18 -1.96
N GLN A 27 -15.60 6.94 -3.20
CA GLN A 27 -16.40 6.22 -4.19
C GLN A 27 -16.57 4.74 -3.83
N VAL A 28 -15.50 4.09 -3.39
CA VAL A 28 -15.51 2.70 -2.93
C VAL A 28 -16.42 2.54 -1.72
N SER A 29 -16.39 3.48 -0.76
CA SER A 29 -17.27 3.46 0.40
C SER A 29 -18.76 3.51 0.02
N LYS A 30 -19.12 4.42 -0.89
CA LYS A 30 -20.50 4.55 -1.41
C LYS A 30 -20.93 3.29 -2.14
N ALA A 31 -20.09 2.79 -3.05
CA ALA A 31 -20.39 1.57 -3.80
C ALA A 31 -20.53 0.35 -2.88
N PHE A 32 -19.67 0.23 -1.87
CA PHE A 32 -19.71 -0.85 -0.90
C PHE A 32 -21.01 -0.84 -0.09
N GLN A 33 -21.45 0.33 0.37
CA GLN A 33 -22.72 0.46 1.09
C GLN A 33 -23.92 0.09 0.22
N ASN A 34 -23.95 0.57 -1.02
CA ASN A 34 -25.05 0.28 -1.95
C ASN A 34 -25.14 -1.22 -2.27
N LEU A 35 -24.00 -1.89 -2.46
CA LEU A 35 -23.95 -3.30 -2.85
C LEU A 35 -24.21 -4.25 -1.68
N PHE A 36 -23.70 -3.95 -0.49
CA PHE A 36 -23.67 -4.90 0.63
C PHE A 36 -24.54 -4.49 1.82
N GLN A 37 -25.19 -3.33 1.76
CA GLN A 37 -26.06 -2.81 2.83
C GLN A 37 -25.34 -2.70 4.19
N LYS A 38 -24.03 -2.45 4.15
CA LYS A 38 -23.13 -2.26 5.30
C LYS A 38 -22.08 -1.21 4.97
N THR A 39 -21.56 -0.51 5.98
CA THR A 39 -20.52 0.49 5.75
C THR A 39 -19.14 -0.16 5.73
N LEU A 40 -18.25 0.31 4.86
CA LEU A 40 -16.86 -0.19 4.85
C LEU A 40 -16.15 0.13 6.18
N ILE A 41 -16.43 1.29 6.79
CA ILE A 41 -15.85 1.67 8.08
C ILE A 41 -16.24 0.71 9.21
N SER A 42 -17.48 0.20 9.23
CA SER A 42 -17.90 -0.78 10.23
C SER A 42 -17.25 -2.15 10.03
N GLU A 43 -16.96 -2.53 8.79
CA GLU A 43 -16.26 -3.80 8.54
C GLU A 43 -14.76 -3.67 8.91
N LEU A 44 -14.14 -2.52 8.62
CA LEU A 44 -12.75 -2.25 9.00
C LEU A 44 -12.57 -2.11 10.52
N SER A 45 -13.57 -1.62 11.26
CA SER A 45 -13.49 -1.54 12.73
C SER A 45 -13.45 -2.92 13.39
N CYS A 46 -13.96 -3.96 12.72
CA CYS A 46 -13.88 -5.36 13.16
C CYS A 46 -12.52 -6.04 12.87
N LEU A 47 -11.58 -5.35 12.22
CA LEU A 47 -10.22 -5.87 12.06
C LEU A 47 -9.54 -6.01 13.44
N PRO A 48 -8.63 -6.99 13.61
CA PRO A 48 -8.00 -7.27 14.90
C PRO A 48 -7.20 -6.07 15.44
N GLY A 49 -6.83 -6.13 16.71
CA GLY A 49 -6.12 -5.05 17.41
C GLY A 49 -4.63 -4.90 17.04
N ASP A 50 -4.12 -5.66 16.08
CA ASP A 50 -2.73 -5.61 15.64
C ASP A 50 -2.35 -4.26 15.01
N THR A 51 -1.07 -3.91 15.08
CA THR A 51 -0.48 -2.70 14.47
C THR A 51 -0.87 -2.51 13.00
N TRP A 52 -0.70 -3.53 12.14
CA TRP A 52 -1.04 -3.42 10.72
C TRP A 52 -2.53 -3.08 10.50
N ALA A 53 -3.40 -3.59 11.36
CA ALA A 53 -4.84 -3.36 11.28
C ALA A 53 -5.18 -1.95 11.75
N ASN A 54 -4.51 -1.46 12.79
CA ASN A 54 -4.64 -0.08 13.25
C ASN A 54 -4.16 0.91 12.18
N LEU A 55 -3.09 0.61 11.46
CA LEU A 55 -2.67 1.39 10.28
C LEU A 55 -3.78 1.47 9.24
N VAL A 56 -4.33 0.32 8.81
CA VAL A 56 -5.42 0.28 7.82
C VAL A 56 -6.65 1.08 8.29
N LYS A 57 -7.04 0.90 9.57
CA LYS A 57 -8.17 1.61 10.18
C LYS A 57 -7.96 3.13 10.20
N GLN A 58 -6.74 3.58 10.50
CA GLN A 58 -6.42 5.01 10.57
C GLN A 58 -6.25 5.62 9.18
N TRP A 59 -5.56 4.93 8.27
CA TRP A 59 -5.39 5.34 6.87
C TRP A 59 -6.73 5.60 6.19
N PHE A 60 -7.70 4.69 6.39
CA PHE A 60 -9.03 4.84 5.78
C PHE A 60 -9.85 6.01 6.35
N LYS A 61 -9.56 6.44 7.59
CA LYS A 61 -10.31 7.52 8.27
C LYS A 61 -9.72 8.90 8.04
N GLN A 62 -8.43 8.99 7.72
CA GLN A 62 -7.70 10.25 7.63
C GLN A 62 -7.54 10.63 6.16
N GLU A 63 -7.60 11.92 5.86
CA GLU A 63 -7.50 12.43 4.48
C GLU A 63 -6.04 12.73 4.07
N ASN A 64 -5.01 12.27 4.81
CA ASN A 64 -3.59 12.60 4.55
C ASN A 64 -3.32 14.10 4.23
N VAL A 65 -4.10 15.02 4.81
CA VAL A 65 -4.09 16.47 4.47
C VAL A 65 -3.27 17.31 5.45
N ALA A 66 -2.79 16.74 6.55
CA ALA A 66 -2.09 17.54 7.55
C ALA A 66 -0.68 17.89 7.07
N ASN A 67 -0.39 19.19 7.05
CA ASN A 67 0.95 19.69 6.78
C ASN A 67 1.77 19.51 8.06
N ILE A 68 2.46 18.37 8.17
CA ILE A 68 3.32 18.07 9.32
C ILE A 68 4.61 18.88 9.17
N ASP A 69 5.07 19.49 10.26
CA ASP A 69 6.42 20.04 10.35
C ASP A 69 7.44 18.94 10.08
N VAL A 70 8.21 19.10 8.99
CA VAL A 70 9.10 18.06 8.46
C VAL A 70 10.15 17.65 9.49
N GLU A 71 10.81 18.61 10.13
CA GLU A 71 11.88 18.34 11.11
C GLU A 71 11.30 17.63 12.33
N LYS A 72 10.18 18.14 12.85
CA LYS A 72 9.50 17.52 13.99
C LYS A 72 8.99 16.12 13.66
N GLY A 73 8.47 15.91 12.44
CA GLY A 73 8.01 14.62 11.97
C GLY A 73 9.14 13.59 11.92
N ILE A 74 10.30 13.96 11.39
CA ILE A 74 11.50 13.11 11.37
C ILE A 74 11.96 12.80 12.79
N GLN A 75 12.07 13.81 13.66
CA GLN A 75 12.46 13.62 15.06
C GLN A 75 11.53 12.61 15.76
N MET A 76 10.21 12.78 15.61
CA MET A 76 9.24 11.88 16.21
C MET A 76 9.33 10.45 15.64
N LEU A 77 9.64 10.29 14.35
CA LEU A 77 9.91 8.97 13.77
C LEU A 77 11.19 8.36 14.34
N GLN A 78 12.26 9.14 14.51
CA GLN A 78 13.51 8.67 15.13
C GLN A 78 13.26 8.18 16.56
N GLU A 79 12.54 8.99 17.37
CA GLU A 79 12.15 8.66 18.74
C GLU A 79 11.24 7.42 18.80
N ALA A 80 10.43 7.17 17.76
CA ALA A 80 9.58 6.00 17.70
C ALA A 80 10.36 4.69 17.48
N PHE A 81 11.60 4.76 16.96
CA PHE A 81 12.50 3.62 16.78
C PHE A 81 13.71 3.69 17.75
N GLN A 82 13.43 3.66 19.05
CA GLN A 82 14.44 3.52 20.10
C GLN A 82 14.93 2.08 20.24
N GLN A 83 16.14 1.91 20.78
CA GLN A 83 16.87 0.62 20.77
C GLN A 83 16.10 -0.58 21.35
N ASN A 84 15.22 -0.36 22.33
CA ASN A 84 14.52 -1.44 23.05
C ASN A 84 12.99 -1.46 22.86
N GLN A 85 12.42 -0.46 22.19
CA GLN A 85 10.97 -0.38 22.02
C GLN A 85 10.60 0.39 20.75
N ILE A 86 9.62 -0.13 20.03
CA ILE A 86 9.07 0.50 18.83
C ILE A 86 7.70 1.09 19.18
N ASN A 87 7.57 2.40 19.03
CA ASN A 87 6.32 3.10 19.24
C ASN A 87 5.49 3.14 17.95
N TYR A 88 4.72 2.08 17.74
CA TYR A 88 3.88 1.94 16.55
C TYR A 88 2.80 3.02 16.41
N ASP A 89 2.28 3.54 17.52
CA ASP A 89 1.21 4.55 17.46
C ASP A 89 1.74 5.88 16.92
N VAL A 90 2.97 6.26 17.28
CA VAL A 90 3.63 7.44 16.71
C VAL A 90 3.89 7.24 15.21
N ILE A 91 4.42 6.07 14.82
CA ILE A 91 4.70 5.75 13.41
C ILE A 91 3.41 5.83 12.58
N ILE A 92 2.35 5.14 13.03
CA ILE A 92 1.05 5.13 12.33
C ILE A 92 0.51 6.54 12.24
N ARG A 93 0.48 7.30 13.34
CA ARG A 93 -0.05 8.67 13.36
C ARG A 93 0.69 9.57 12.37
N ILE A 94 2.02 9.47 12.29
CA ILE A 94 2.78 10.30 11.34
C ILE A 94 2.44 9.87 9.91
N ILE A 95 2.53 8.58 9.60
CA ILE A 95 2.28 8.05 8.25
C ILE A 95 0.85 8.37 7.76
N THR A 96 -0.17 8.29 8.60
CA THR A 96 -1.58 8.51 8.18
C THR A 96 -2.00 9.97 8.17
N ASN A 97 -1.21 10.87 8.75
CA ASN A 97 -1.49 12.31 8.73
C ASN A 97 -0.57 13.07 7.76
N CYS A 98 0.53 12.46 7.30
CA CYS A 98 1.50 13.14 6.47
C CYS A 98 0.96 13.36 5.06
N SER A 99 0.97 14.61 4.58
CA SER A 99 0.70 14.88 3.18
C SER A 99 1.80 14.35 2.26
N HIS A 100 1.47 14.06 1.01
CA HIS A 100 2.46 13.71 -0.02
C HIS A 100 3.58 14.75 -0.13
N GLN A 101 3.24 16.04 0.00
CA GLN A 101 4.22 17.12 -0.06
C GLN A 101 5.18 17.06 1.13
N SER A 102 4.67 16.98 2.35
CA SER A 102 5.49 16.92 3.56
C SER A 102 6.36 15.67 3.57
N PHE A 103 5.82 14.52 3.15
CA PHE A 103 6.57 13.27 3.10
C PHE A 103 7.69 13.32 2.04
N ASN A 104 7.43 13.90 0.87
CA ASN A 104 8.46 14.07 -0.15
C ASN A 104 9.59 15.02 0.27
N GLN A 105 9.30 15.98 1.15
CA GLN A 105 10.33 16.78 1.82
C GLN A 105 11.13 15.96 2.84
N MET A 106 10.47 15.11 3.63
CA MET A 106 11.15 14.21 4.58
C MET A 106 12.13 13.26 3.88
N ILE A 107 11.80 12.77 2.69
CA ILE A 107 12.66 11.85 1.92
C ILE A 107 13.96 12.51 1.45
N GLN A 108 14.01 13.85 1.38
CA GLN A 108 15.27 14.54 1.05
C GLN A 108 16.26 14.54 2.22
N SER A 109 15.86 14.10 3.43
CA SER A 109 16.75 13.98 4.59
C SER A 109 17.36 12.58 4.67
N ASP A 110 18.69 12.52 4.83
CA ASP A 110 19.45 11.29 5.09
C ASP A 110 18.95 10.55 6.36
N GLU A 111 18.32 11.27 7.27
CA GLU A 111 17.78 10.70 8.52
C GLU A 111 16.61 9.75 8.25
N LEU A 112 15.81 10.01 7.23
CA LEU A 112 14.69 9.15 6.88
C LEU A 112 15.20 7.81 6.36
N ASP A 113 16.31 7.78 5.62
CA ASP A 113 16.91 6.54 5.12
C ASP A 113 17.35 5.62 6.26
N GLU A 114 17.94 6.17 7.33
CA GLU A 114 18.27 5.40 8.53
C GLU A 114 17.01 4.87 9.24
N ILE A 115 15.93 5.66 9.31
CA ILE A 115 14.64 5.22 9.86
C ILE A 115 14.05 4.09 9.00
N MET A 116 14.12 4.19 7.67
CA MET A 116 13.62 3.16 6.75
C MET A 116 14.35 1.83 6.92
N LYS A 117 15.66 1.84 7.20
CA LYS A 117 16.41 0.62 7.53
C LYS A 117 15.90 -0.05 8.81
N LYS A 118 15.47 0.73 9.81
CA LYS A 118 14.90 0.18 11.06
C LYS A 118 13.58 -0.55 10.86
N LEU A 119 12.86 -0.35 9.74
CA LEU A 119 11.66 -1.13 9.41
C LEU A 119 11.94 -2.64 9.28
N GLU A 120 13.19 -3.04 9.03
CA GLU A 120 13.57 -4.45 8.97
C GLU A 120 13.45 -5.18 10.32
N GLN A 121 13.45 -4.43 11.43
CA GLN A 121 13.27 -4.97 12.78
C GLN A 121 11.81 -5.36 13.07
N LEU A 122 10.87 -4.93 12.22
CA LEU A 122 9.45 -5.19 12.41
C LEU A 122 9.08 -6.61 11.99
N ASN A 123 8.06 -7.17 12.65
CA ASN A 123 7.47 -8.44 12.18
C ASN A 123 6.93 -8.29 10.74
N ALA A 124 6.85 -9.43 10.03
CA ALA A 124 6.55 -9.45 8.60
C ALA A 124 5.24 -8.73 8.22
N LYS A 125 4.17 -8.86 9.02
CA LYS A 125 2.88 -8.22 8.72
C LYS A 125 2.98 -6.70 8.86
N ASN A 126 3.54 -6.22 9.97
CA ASN A 126 3.71 -4.80 10.23
C ASN A 126 4.65 -4.16 9.21
N LYS A 127 5.78 -4.83 8.92
CA LYS A 127 6.75 -4.39 7.93
C LYS A 127 6.11 -4.20 6.55
N LYS A 128 5.38 -5.20 6.06
CA LYS A 128 4.72 -5.12 4.75
C LYS A 128 3.69 -4.01 4.68
N ALA A 129 2.84 -3.88 5.71
CA ALA A 129 1.81 -2.84 5.73
C ALA A 129 2.41 -1.42 5.78
N LEU A 130 3.42 -1.20 6.63
CA LEU A 130 4.08 0.10 6.75
C LEU A 130 4.88 0.46 5.50
N LYS A 131 5.63 -0.48 4.93
CA LYS A 131 6.34 -0.24 3.66
C LYS A 131 5.38 0.13 2.54
N LEU A 132 4.24 -0.55 2.44
CA LEU A 132 3.22 -0.22 1.44
C LEU A 132 2.67 1.20 1.66
N ALA A 133 2.28 1.55 2.90
CA ALA A 133 1.79 2.89 3.20
C ALA A 133 2.83 3.97 2.86
N ILE A 134 4.09 3.75 3.22
CA ILE A 134 5.21 4.64 2.88
C ILE A 134 5.37 4.77 1.37
N ASP A 135 5.34 3.67 0.63
CA ASP A 135 5.44 3.74 -0.83
C ASP A 135 4.26 4.48 -1.45
N CYS A 136 3.04 4.31 -0.94
CA CYS A 136 1.89 5.12 -1.35
C CYS A 136 2.08 6.61 -1.05
N LEU A 137 2.65 6.99 0.10
CA LEU A 137 2.94 8.38 0.45
C LEU A 137 3.97 9.03 -0.49
N LYS A 138 4.96 8.26 -0.97
CA LYS A 138 5.91 8.76 -1.99
C LYS A 138 5.15 9.14 -3.27
N CYS A 139 4.44 8.16 -3.81
CA CYS A 139 3.50 8.31 -4.91
C CYS A 139 2.64 7.05 -5.03
N GLN A 140 1.44 7.20 -5.60
CA GLN A 140 0.50 6.08 -5.73
C GLN A 140 1.11 4.91 -6.52
N GLU A 141 1.86 5.20 -7.58
CA GLU A 141 2.47 4.20 -8.45
C GLU A 141 3.55 3.39 -7.75
N SER A 142 4.30 3.99 -6.80
CA SER A 142 5.27 3.25 -5.99
C SER A 142 4.56 2.23 -5.10
N GLY A 143 3.42 2.60 -4.51
CA GLY A 143 2.55 1.67 -3.78
C GLY A 143 2.06 0.52 -4.67
N VAL A 144 1.63 0.83 -5.90
CA VAL A 144 1.20 -0.17 -6.88
C VAL A 144 2.33 -1.13 -7.24
N VAL A 145 3.54 -0.62 -7.50
CA VAL A 145 4.73 -1.43 -7.76
C VAL A 145 5.04 -2.36 -6.57
N ASN A 146 4.93 -1.87 -5.34
CA ASN A 146 5.11 -2.69 -4.14
C ASN A 146 4.13 -3.87 -4.12
N VAL A 147 2.84 -3.62 -4.37
CA VAL A 147 1.82 -4.68 -4.39
C VAL A 147 2.04 -5.68 -5.52
N ILE A 148 2.43 -5.23 -6.72
CA ILE A 148 2.74 -6.13 -7.84
C ILE A 148 3.95 -7.02 -7.50
N ARG A 149 5.01 -6.44 -6.95
CA ARG A 149 6.20 -7.18 -6.49
C ARG A 149 5.82 -8.22 -5.45
N ASP A 150 5.01 -7.88 -4.45
CA ASP A 150 4.56 -8.81 -3.43
C ASP A 150 3.56 -9.88 -3.95
N ALA A 151 3.02 -9.70 -5.15
CA ALA A 151 2.16 -10.68 -5.82
C ALA A 151 2.94 -11.65 -6.73
N ILE A 152 4.09 -11.22 -7.27
CA ILE A 152 4.91 -12.00 -8.21
C ILE A 152 6.16 -12.59 -7.55
N ILE A 153 6.82 -11.84 -6.67
CA ILE A 153 8.11 -12.21 -6.08
C ILE A 153 7.85 -13.05 -4.83
N GLY A 154 8.10 -14.36 -4.92
CA GLY A 154 7.99 -15.29 -3.80
C GLY A 154 7.75 -16.73 -4.23
N ILE A 155 7.25 -17.56 -3.30
CA ILE A 155 6.79 -18.91 -3.63
C ILE A 155 5.37 -18.80 -4.19
N GLY A 156 5.26 -18.92 -5.50
CA GLY A 156 4.00 -18.87 -6.25
C GLY A 156 3.46 -17.45 -6.44
N THR A 157 2.45 -17.34 -7.30
CA THR A 157 1.81 -16.08 -7.69
C THR A 157 0.54 -15.82 -6.88
N ASP A 158 0.41 -14.63 -6.33
CA ASP A 158 -0.87 -14.12 -5.81
C ASP A 158 -1.75 -13.63 -6.98
N ASN A 159 -2.29 -14.59 -7.73
CA ASN A 159 -3.04 -14.33 -8.97
C ASN A 159 -4.21 -13.36 -8.76
N ASP A 160 -4.94 -13.49 -7.65
CA ASP A 160 -6.07 -12.62 -7.30
C ASP A 160 -5.60 -11.17 -7.18
N MET A 161 -4.47 -10.92 -6.49
CA MET A 161 -3.95 -9.56 -6.33
C MET A 161 -3.31 -9.02 -7.61
N LEU A 162 -2.56 -9.86 -8.34
CA LEU A 162 -1.94 -9.46 -9.60
C LEU A 162 -2.99 -9.02 -10.63
N ILE A 163 -4.11 -9.75 -10.75
CA ILE A 163 -5.23 -9.35 -11.61
C ILE A 163 -5.87 -8.06 -11.12
N ASN A 164 -6.22 -7.97 -9.83
CA ASN A 164 -6.89 -6.80 -9.28
C ASN A 164 -6.08 -5.53 -9.53
N THR A 165 -4.78 -5.56 -9.21
CA THR A 165 -3.89 -4.41 -9.40
C THR A 165 -3.72 -4.07 -10.87
N SER A 166 -3.61 -5.08 -11.75
CA SER A 166 -3.52 -4.83 -13.20
C SER A 166 -4.78 -4.18 -13.76
N VAL A 167 -5.96 -4.58 -13.30
CA VAL A 167 -7.24 -4.03 -13.77
C VAL A 167 -7.54 -2.66 -13.15
N LEU A 168 -7.16 -2.43 -11.89
CA LEU A 168 -7.42 -1.16 -11.22
C LEU A 168 -6.49 -0.04 -11.73
N PHE A 169 -5.25 -0.36 -12.08
CA PHE A 169 -4.20 0.63 -12.38
C PHE A 169 -3.66 0.58 -13.82
N TYR A 170 -4.42 0.00 -14.77
CA TYR A 170 -3.98 -0.09 -16.16
C TYR A 170 -3.85 1.27 -16.86
N LYS A 171 -4.48 2.33 -16.33
CA LYS A 171 -4.43 3.68 -16.90
C LYS A 171 -3.12 4.39 -16.55
N GLU A 172 -2.56 4.08 -15.39
CA GLU A 172 -1.31 4.59 -14.82
C GLU A 172 -0.10 3.73 -15.22
N ARG A 173 -0.29 2.80 -16.17
CA ARG A 173 0.71 1.80 -16.55
C ARG A 173 2.04 2.38 -17.02
N GLU A 174 2.06 3.56 -17.63
CA GLU A 174 3.33 4.14 -18.11
C GLU A 174 4.20 4.62 -16.95
N GLN A 175 3.60 5.27 -15.94
CA GLN A 175 4.26 5.69 -14.71
C GLN A 175 4.73 4.47 -13.90
N ILE A 176 3.88 3.45 -13.78
CA ILE A 176 4.21 2.20 -13.07
C ILE A 176 5.38 1.47 -13.78
N LYS A 177 5.37 1.40 -15.10
CA LYS A 177 6.48 0.79 -15.88
C LYS A 177 7.79 1.55 -15.70
N ALA A 178 7.75 2.88 -15.62
CA ALA A 178 8.94 3.68 -15.35
C ALA A 178 9.57 3.36 -13.98
N LEU A 179 8.73 3.12 -12.96
CA LEU A 179 9.17 2.73 -11.61
C LEU A 179 9.53 1.25 -11.48
N TYR A 180 9.07 0.40 -12.41
CA TYR A 180 9.35 -1.03 -12.42
C TYR A 180 9.77 -1.56 -13.80
N PRO A 181 11.02 -1.31 -14.22
CA PRO A 181 11.52 -1.71 -15.54
C PRO A 181 11.48 -3.23 -15.82
N LYS A 182 11.48 -4.07 -14.78
CA LYS A 182 11.41 -5.54 -14.88
C LYS A 182 9.98 -6.10 -14.90
N LEU A 183 8.95 -5.25 -14.88
CA LEU A 183 7.56 -5.69 -14.78
C LEU A 183 7.19 -6.71 -15.88
N GLU A 184 7.61 -6.49 -17.12
CA GLU A 184 7.31 -7.41 -18.22
C GLU A 184 7.97 -8.79 -18.03
N SER A 185 9.26 -8.81 -17.68
CA SER A 185 9.99 -10.06 -17.49
C SER A 185 9.44 -10.84 -16.30
N ASP A 186 9.09 -10.14 -15.22
CA ASP A 186 8.60 -10.75 -13.99
C ASP A 186 7.20 -11.34 -14.20
N ILE A 187 6.30 -10.63 -14.89
CA ILE A 187 4.99 -11.19 -15.29
C ILE A 187 5.16 -12.41 -16.20
N LYS A 188 6.02 -12.34 -17.21
CA LYS A 188 6.21 -13.43 -18.18
C LYS A 188 6.86 -14.66 -17.56
N GLY A 189 7.72 -14.46 -16.55
CA GLY A 189 8.40 -15.53 -15.83
C GLY A 189 7.49 -16.27 -14.85
N ASP A 190 6.54 -15.55 -14.25
CA ASP A 190 5.69 -16.10 -13.17
C ASP A 190 4.30 -16.57 -13.65
N THR A 191 3.90 -16.20 -14.86
CA THR A 191 2.58 -16.54 -15.43
C THR A 191 2.68 -17.25 -16.77
N THR A 192 1.66 -18.03 -17.15
CA THR A 192 1.65 -18.79 -18.41
C THR A 192 0.30 -18.71 -19.15
N GLY A 193 0.29 -19.14 -20.42
CA GLY A 193 -0.90 -19.23 -21.26
C GLY A 193 -1.66 -17.91 -21.44
N LYS A 194 -2.98 -18.01 -21.63
CA LYS A 194 -3.88 -16.86 -21.84
C LYS A 194 -3.90 -15.88 -20.68
N TYR A 195 -3.61 -16.35 -19.47
CA TYR A 195 -3.50 -15.50 -18.30
C TYR A 195 -2.34 -14.51 -18.45
N ARG A 196 -1.14 -15.01 -18.80
CA ARG A 196 0.01 -14.18 -19.13
C ARG A 196 -0.27 -13.20 -20.26
N GLU A 197 -0.88 -13.67 -21.34
CA GLU A 197 -1.20 -12.83 -22.50
C GLU A 197 -2.12 -11.65 -22.12
N THR A 198 -3.13 -11.93 -21.29
CA THR A 198 -4.02 -10.88 -20.75
C THR A 198 -3.27 -9.86 -19.91
N LEU A 199 -2.38 -10.29 -19.00
CA LEU A 199 -1.60 -9.36 -18.18
C LEU A 199 -0.64 -8.52 -19.02
N VAL A 200 0.09 -9.15 -19.96
CA VAL A 200 0.98 -8.47 -20.90
C VAL A 200 0.21 -7.41 -21.70
N TYR A 201 -1.02 -7.72 -22.12
CA TYR A 201 -1.90 -6.78 -22.81
C TYR A 201 -2.34 -5.61 -21.91
N LEU A 202 -2.80 -5.88 -20.69
CA LEU A 202 -3.26 -4.84 -19.74
C LEU A 202 -2.14 -3.83 -19.44
N TRP A 203 -0.90 -4.31 -19.30
CA TRP A 203 0.27 -3.47 -19.06
C TRP A 203 0.87 -2.84 -20.33
N GLY A 204 0.28 -3.11 -21.50
CA GLY A 204 0.70 -2.52 -22.78
C GLY A 204 2.08 -2.98 -23.25
N PHE A 205 2.47 -4.23 -22.93
CA PHE A 205 3.72 -4.86 -23.40
C PHE A 205 3.55 -5.62 -24.72
N ASN A 206 2.32 -5.74 -25.20
CA ASN A 206 2.05 -6.18 -26.55
C ASN A 206 2.49 -5.08 -27.53
N LYS A 207 3.66 -5.28 -28.15
CA LYS A 207 4.06 -4.49 -29.31
C LYS A 207 3.03 -4.69 -30.42
N LYS A 208 2.63 -3.59 -31.06
CA LYS A 208 2.01 -3.62 -32.39
C LYS A 208 2.98 -4.20 -33.40
#